data_AF-K7K380-F1
#
_entry.id   AF-K7K380-F1
#
_cell.length_a   1.000
_cell.length_b   1.000
_cell.length_c   1.000
_cell.angle_alpha   90.00
_cell.angle_beta   90.00
_cell.angle_gamma   90.00
#
_symmetry.space_group_name_H-M   'P 1'
#
loop_
_entity.id
_entity.type
_entity.pdbx_description
1 polymer ?
#
loop_
_entity_poly.entity_id
_entity_poly.type
_entity_poly.pdbx_seq_one_letter_code
_entity_poly.pdbx_strand_id
1 'polypeptide(L)'
;MDLLYMEEIKLYSMKYLFHQTKAGKEDSNSRTCIRAMLCIDEVVHASYIDDLYFNHYEFVESMVLDNCFLLELFISGTILNHQITPTREIPITTSLGVEVMKHVKVLLDLVMLENQIPLVILDILEKEEIKQNDNEVNKDLEKSMEGEEVADKKNKAT
;
A
#
# COMPACT_ATOMS: atom_id res chain seq x y z
N MET A 1 -3.13 23.07 -10.72
CA MET A 1 -2.86 22.19 -9.57
C MET A 1 -1.51 22.63 -9.09
N ASP A 2 -1.49 23.31 -7.95
CA ASP A 2 -0.25 23.76 -7.33
C ASP A 2 0.37 22.59 -6.57
N LEU A 3 1.70 22.55 -6.47
CA LEU A 3 2.43 21.41 -5.87
C LEU A 3 1.95 21.12 -4.44
N LEU A 4 1.75 22.17 -3.63
CA LEU A 4 1.27 22.08 -2.26
C LEU A 4 -0.12 21.41 -2.17
N TYR A 5 -1.01 21.71 -3.12
CA TYR A 5 -2.33 21.10 -3.16
C TYR A 5 -2.24 19.60 -3.47
N MET A 6 -1.30 19.19 -4.33
CA MET A 6 -1.06 17.77 -4.59
C MET A 6 -0.50 17.04 -3.37
N GLU A 7 0.37 17.67 -2.59
CA GLU A 7 0.89 17.10 -1.34
C GLU A 7 -0.23 16.89 -0.30
N GLU A 8 -1.15 17.85 -0.18
CA GLU A 8 -2.33 17.72 0.68
C GLU A 8 -3.22 16.54 0.24
N ILE A 9 -3.44 16.38 -1.07
CA ILE A 9 -4.18 15.25 -1.63
C ILE A 9 -3.48 13.91 -1.32
N LYS A 10 -2.15 13.82 -1.51
CA LYS A 10 -1.41 12.59 -1.21
C LYS A 10 -1.49 12.22 0.27
N LEU A 11 -1.35 13.21 1.15
CA LEU A 11 -1.50 13.02 2.59
C LEU A 11 -2.90 12.57 2.96
N TYR A 12 -3.92 13.11 2.29
CA TYR A 12 -5.30 12.66 2.43
C TYR A 12 -5.42 11.18 2.08
N SER A 13 -4.97 10.77 0.90
CA SER A 13 -5.09 9.39 0.43
C SER A 13 -4.39 8.41 1.37
N MET A 14 -3.21 8.76 1.91
CA MET A 14 -2.52 7.94 2.90
C MET A 14 -3.32 7.79 4.20
N LYS A 15 -3.77 8.91 4.79
CA LYS A 15 -4.57 8.89 6.03
C LYS A 15 -5.85 8.08 5.84
N TYR A 16 -6.50 8.27 4.68
CA TYR A 16 -7.72 7.58 4.33
C TYR A 16 -7.53 6.07 4.26
N LEU A 17 -6.55 5.61 3.47
CA LEU A 17 -6.29 4.18 3.27
C LEU A 17 -5.84 3.50 4.57
N PHE A 18 -5.00 4.16 5.38
CA PHE A 18 -4.58 3.61 6.67
C PHE A 18 -5.71 3.58 7.70
N HIS A 19 -6.60 4.58 7.74
CA HIS A 19 -7.77 4.54 8.62
C HIS A 19 -8.83 3.52 8.17
N GLN A 20 -8.95 3.23 6.87
CA GLN A 20 -9.92 2.25 6.37
C GLN A 20 -9.55 0.80 6.65
N THR A 21 -8.28 0.51 6.94
CA THR A 21 -7.90 -0.84 7.33
C THR A 21 -8.58 -1.19 8.65
N LYS A 22 -9.41 -2.26 8.65
CA LYS A 22 -10.28 -2.68 9.75
C LYS A 22 -9.69 -2.32 11.12
N ALA A 23 -10.41 -1.52 11.91
CA ALA A 23 -10.03 -1.16 13.28
C ALA A 23 -9.47 -2.39 14.04
N GLY A 24 -8.15 -2.42 14.25
CA GLY A 24 -7.39 -3.57 14.76
C GLY A 24 -6.29 -4.13 13.84
N LYS A 25 -6.32 -3.83 12.53
CA LYS A 25 -5.27 -4.14 11.53
C LYS A 25 -4.52 -2.90 11.03
N GLU A 26 -4.91 -1.71 11.48
CA GLU A 26 -4.28 -0.44 11.07
C GLU A 26 -2.78 -0.44 11.29
N ASP A 27 -2.36 -0.91 12.47
CA ASP A 27 -0.95 -1.00 12.84
C ASP A 27 -0.23 -2.17 12.13
N SER A 28 -0.92 -3.25 11.73
CA SER A 28 -0.28 -4.31 10.95
C SER A 28 -0.07 -3.88 9.50
N ASN A 29 -1.09 -3.32 8.86
CA ASN A 29 -1.05 -3.01 7.44
C ASN A 29 -0.12 -1.84 7.12
N SER A 30 -0.15 -0.77 7.94
CA SER A 30 0.78 0.35 7.80
C SER A 30 2.23 -0.10 7.99
N ARG A 31 2.52 -0.90 9.03
CA ARG A 31 3.87 -1.43 9.26
C ARG A 31 4.32 -2.40 8.18
N THR A 32 3.43 -3.24 7.64
CA THR A 32 3.75 -4.13 6.52
C THR A 32 4.08 -3.31 5.27
N CYS A 33 3.26 -2.30 4.95
CA CYS A 33 3.52 -1.39 3.83
C CYS A 33 4.87 -0.68 3.98
N ILE A 34 5.13 -0.05 5.13
CA ILE A 34 6.40 0.64 5.41
C ILE A 34 7.59 -0.32 5.34
N ARG A 35 7.47 -1.53 5.89
CA ARG A 35 8.53 -2.55 5.80
C ARG A 35 8.80 -2.99 4.38
N ALA A 36 7.76 -3.23 3.59
CA ALA A 36 7.92 -3.61 2.20
C ALA A 36 8.58 -2.49 1.38
N MET A 37 8.21 -1.23 1.65
CA MET A 37 8.85 -0.05 1.06
C MET A 37 10.34 0.05 1.43
N LEU A 38 10.68 -0.18 2.70
CA LEU A 38 12.08 -0.23 3.16
C LEU A 38 12.89 -1.39 2.55
N CYS A 39 12.25 -2.47 2.07
CA CYS A 39 12.96 -3.57 1.42
C CYS A 39 13.31 -3.27 -0.04
N ILE A 40 12.63 -2.30 -0.67
CA ILE A 40 12.79 -1.98 -2.09
C ILE A 40 13.38 -0.59 -2.30
N ASP A 41 13.52 0.21 -1.25
CA ASP A 41 13.94 1.61 -1.33
C ASP A 41 15.27 1.78 -2.05
N GLU A 42 16.28 0.96 -1.76
CA GLU A 42 17.58 1.00 -2.44
C GLU A 42 17.47 0.73 -3.94
N VAL A 43 16.62 -0.23 -4.33
CA VAL A 43 16.40 -0.59 -5.75
C VAL A 43 15.69 0.54 -6.48
N VAL A 44 14.67 1.11 -5.85
CA VAL A 44 13.91 2.23 -6.42
C VAL A 44 14.76 3.49 -6.46
N HIS A 45 15.52 3.78 -5.40
CA HIS A 45 16.45 4.91 -5.32
C HIS A 45 17.51 4.84 -6.42
N ALA A 46 18.09 3.66 -6.67
CA ALA A 46 19.03 3.43 -7.76
C ALA A 46 18.42 3.57 -9.18
N SER A 47 17.09 3.67 -9.29
CA SER A 47 16.39 3.88 -10.56
C SER A 47 16.29 5.37 -10.95
N TYR A 48 16.60 6.30 -10.03
CA TYR A 48 16.67 7.73 -10.33
C TYR A 48 18.05 8.10 -10.90
N ILE A 49 18.07 9.03 -11.86
CA ILE A 49 19.32 9.47 -12.53
C ILE A 49 20.17 10.33 -11.59
N ASP A 50 19.52 11.12 -10.74
CA ASP A 50 20.16 12.03 -9.81
C ASP A 50 20.17 11.44 -8.40
N ASP A 51 21.25 11.71 -7.64
CA ASP A 51 21.27 11.48 -6.20
C ASP A 51 20.16 12.32 -5.57
N LEU A 52 19.07 11.66 -5.19
CA LEU A 52 18.02 12.30 -4.44
C LEU A 52 18.61 12.67 -3.07
N TYR A 53 18.53 13.94 -2.68
CA TYR A 53 19.00 14.43 -1.38
C TYR A 53 18.10 13.99 -0.21
N PHE A 54 17.41 12.86 -0.34
CA PHE A 54 16.56 12.29 0.70
C PHE A 54 17.34 11.29 1.52
N ASN A 55 17.13 11.29 2.84
CA ASN A 55 17.49 10.12 3.63
C ASN A 55 16.51 8.95 3.35
N HIS A 56 16.89 7.73 3.69
CA HIS A 56 16.06 6.53 3.47
C HIS A 56 14.61 6.67 3.96
N TYR A 57 14.39 7.34 5.10
CA TYR A 57 13.06 7.52 5.66
C TYR A 57 12.21 8.54 4.89
N GLU A 58 12.80 9.66 4.48
CA GLU A 58 12.14 10.67 3.64
C GLU A 58 11.76 10.08 2.27
N PHE A 59 12.65 9.26 1.71
CA PHE A 59 12.39 8.60 0.44
C PHE A 59 11.25 7.58 0.56
N VAL A 60 11.25 6.75 1.60
CA VAL A 60 10.15 5.83 1.90
C VAL A 60 8.84 6.56 2.17
N GLU A 61 8.87 7.69 2.89
CA GLU A 61 7.69 8.52 3.11
C GLU A 61 7.10 9.02 1.78
N SER A 62 7.95 9.54 0.88
CA SER A 62 7.52 9.95 -0.46
C SER A 62 6.92 8.79 -1.24
N MET A 63 7.56 7.62 -1.23
CA MET A 63 7.04 6.43 -1.91
C MET A 63 5.67 6.02 -1.34
N VAL A 64 5.49 5.99 -0.02
CA VAL A 64 4.21 5.64 0.61
C VAL A 64 3.11 6.62 0.19
N LEU A 65 3.40 7.93 0.22
CA LEU A 65 2.45 8.98 -0.17
C LEU A 65 2.03 8.84 -1.65
N ASP A 66 2.99 8.64 -2.55
CA ASP A 66 2.73 8.47 -3.99
C ASP A 66 1.91 7.21 -4.27
N ASN A 67 2.23 6.10 -3.61
CA ASN A 67 1.52 4.84 -3.77
C ASN A 67 0.10 4.91 -3.22
N CYS A 68 -0.10 5.51 -2.04
CA CYS A 68 -1.44 5.71 -1.47
C CYS A 68 -2.31 6.58 -2.37
N PHE A 69 -1.77 7.66 -2.90
CA PHE A 69 -2.46 8.52 -3.85
C PHE A 69 -2.88 7.76 -5.12
N LEU A 70 -1.94 7.01 -5.72
CA LEU A 70 -2.21 6.24 -6.93
C LEU A 70 -3.26 5.13 -6.69
N LEU A 71 -3.20 4.46 -5.54
CA LEU A 71 -4.18 3.45 -5.17
C LEU A 71 -5.58 4.07 -4.99
N GLU A 72 -5.69 5.21 -4.31
CA GLU A 72 -6.96 5.93 -4.18
C GLU A 72 -7.50 6.39 -5.55
N LEU A 73 -6.62 6.81 -6.46
CA LEU A 73 -6.99 7.21 -7.82
C LEU A 73 -7.58 6.03 -8.60
N PHE A 74 -6.97 4.85 -8.50
CA PHE A 74 -7.51 3.63 -9.11
C PHE A 74 -8.83 3.20 -8.49
N ILE A 75 -8.95 3.21 -7.17
CA ILE A 75 -10.22 2.91 -6.49
C ILE A 75 -11.30 3.87 -6.98
N SER A 76 -10.98 5.16 -7.10
CA SER A 76 -11.89 6.22 -7.56
C SER A 76 -12.38 6.01 -8.99
N GLY A 77 -11.56 5.40 -9.86
CA GLY A 77 -11.91 5.09 -11.24
C GLY A 77 -12.68 3.76 -11.44
N THR A 78 -12.88 2.97 -10.38
CA THR A 78 -13.48 1.63 -10.48
C THR A 78 -14.86 1.56 -9.82
N ILE A 79 -15.50 0.38 -9.92
CA ILE A 79 -16.73 0.09 -9.15
C ILE A 79 -16.52 0.21 -7.64
N LEU A 80 -15.28 0.16 -7.13
CA LEU A 80 -14.97 0.27 -5.71
C LEU A 80 -15.04 1.71 -5.18
N ASN A 81 -15.27 2.71 -6.05
CA ASN A 81 -15.41 4.11 -5.64
C ASN A 81 -16.47 4.33 -4.55
N HIS A 82 -17.53 3.49 -4.48
CA HIS A 82 -18.54 3.55 -3.41
C HIS A 82 -18.00 3.17 -2.02
N GLN A 83 -16.88 2.47 -1.96
CA GLN A 83 -16.17 2.17 -0.71
C GLN A 83 -15.38 3.38 -0.23
N ILE A 84 -15.18 4.40 -1.09
CA ILE A 84 -14.63 5.68 -0.68
C ILE A 84 -15.69 6.45 0.12
N THR A 85 -15.84 6.10 1.40
CA THR A 85 -16.77 6.77 2.31
C THR A 85 -16.12 7.98 2.98
N PRO A 86 -16.76 9.17 2.97
CA PRO A 86 -16.28 10.32 3.72
C PRO A 86 -16.23 9.97 5.21
N THR A 87 -15.07 10.14 5.84
CA THR A 87 -14.95 9.98 7.30
C THR A 87 -15.25 11.30 7.99
N ARG A 88 -15.62 11.27 9.28
CA ARG A 88 -15.83 12.51 10.07
C ARG A 88 -14.58 13.40 10.11
N GLU A 89 -13.42 12.77 10.02
CA GLU A 89 -12.13 13.45 10.03
C GLU A 89 -11.81 14.09 8.68
N ILE A 90 -12.48 13.65 7.60
CA ILE A 90 -12.20 14.15 6.26
C ILE A 90 -13.49 14.36 5.45
N PRO A 91 -14.05 15.59 5.49
CA PRO A 91 -15.41 15.88 5.02
C PRO A 91 -15.50 16.12 3.50
N ILE A 92 -14.81 15.32 2.68
CA ILE A 92 -14.85 15.49 1.21
C ILE A 92 -16.02 14.67 0.66
N THR A 93 -17.04 15.36 0.14
CA THR A 93 -18.33 14.79 -0.31
C THR A 93 -18.26 14.03 -1.64
N THR A 94 -17.12 14.08 -2.32
CA THR A 94 -16.83 13.45 -3.61
C THR A 94 -15.47 12.76 -3.51
N SER A 95 -15.29 11.60 -4.13
CA SER A 95 -13.97 10.97 -4.14
C SER A 95 -12.97 11.94 -4.78
N LEU A 96 -11.98 12.37 -4.00
CA LEU A 96 -10.97 13.34 -4.41
C LEU A 96 -10.27 12.87 -5.69
N GLY A 97 -10.06 11.55 -5.84
CA GLY A 97 -9.59 10.94 -7.07
C GLY A 97 -10.44 11.24 -8.31
N VAL A 98 -11.78 11.28 -8.23
CA VAL A 98 -12.64 11.64 -9.38
C VAL A 98 -12.46 13.10 -9.77
N GLU A 99 -12.27 14.00 -8.80
CA GLU A 99 -11.99 15.40 -9.10
C GLU A 99 -10.61 15.58 -9.71
N VAL A 100 -9.60 14.93 -9.11
CA VAL A 100 -8.22 14.90 -9.59
C VAL A 100 -8.12 14.39 -11.03
N MET A 101 -8.84 13.31 -11.37
CA MET A 101 -8.87 12.73 -12.73
C MET A 101 -9.47 13.67 -13.79
N LYS A 102 -10.22 14.71 -13.42
CA LYS A 102 -10.70 15.71 -14.38
C LYS A 102 -9.59 16.64 -14.87
N HIS A 103 -8.46 16.69 -14.17
CA HIS A 103 -7.32 17.51 -14.56
C HIS A 103 -6.45 16.77 -15.57
N VAL A 104 -6.50 17.19 -16.84
CA VAL A 104 -5.70 16.61 -17.93
C VAL A 104 -4.20 16.54 -17.60
N LYS A 105 -3.67 17.51 -16.85
CA LYS A 105 -2.27 17.47 -16.39
C LYS A 105 -1.95 16.25 -15.55
N VAL A 106 -2.84 15.85 -14.63
CA VAL A 106 -2.65 14.65 -13.82
C VAL A 106 -2.65 13.41 -14.69
N LEU A 107 -3.54 13.33 -15.68
CA LEU A 107 -3.55 12.21 -16.63
C LEU A 107 -2.26 12.15 -17.46
N LEU A 108 -1.74 13.31 -17.87
CA LEU A 108 -0.46 13.40 -18.58
C LEU A 108 0.69 12.98 -17.67
N ASP A 109 0.71 13.44 -16.42
CA ASP A 109 1.72 13.07 -15.44
C ASP A 109 1.70 11.56 -15.19
N LEU A 110 0.54 10.92 -15.05
CA LEU A 110 0.42 9.46 -14.88
C LEU A 110 0.98 8.65 -16.05
N VAL A 111 0.96 9.19 -17.28
CA VAL A 111 1.56 8.51 -18.45
C VAL A 111 3.04 8.83 -18.65
N MET A 112 3.59 9.80 -17.92
CA MET A 112 5.03 10.09 -17.95
C MET A 112 5.82 8.94 -17.30
N LEU A 113 6.97 8.60 -17.91
CA LEU A 113 7.89 7.56 -17.40
C LEU A 113 8.28 7.78 -15.94
N GLU A 114 8.46 9.03 -15.54
CA GLU A 114 8.84 9.43 -14.18
C GLU A 114 7.82 8.98 -13.12
N ASN A 115 6.55 8.81 -13.49
CA ASN A 115 5.48 8.34 -12.58
C ASN A 115 5.19 6.84 -12.70
N GLN A 116 6.07 6.06 -13.34
CA GLN A 116 5.94 4.60 -13.40
C GLN A 116 6.46 3.90 -12.15
N ILE A 117 7.36 4.53 -11.40
CA ILE A 117 7.91 3.96 -10.17
C ILE A 117 6.80 3.59 -9.18
N PRO A 118 5.82 4.46 -8.86
CA PRO A 118 4.67 4.08 -8.03
C PRO A 118 3.88 2.88 -8.58
N LEU A 119 3.71 2.73 -9.90
CA LEU A 119 3.03 1.57 -10.49
C LEU A 119 3.82 0.27 -10.27
N VAL A 120 5.14 0.32 -10.46
CA VAL A 120 6.04 -0.80 -10.23
C VAL A 120 6.04 -1.19 -8.75
N ILE A 121 6.04 -0.19 -7.85
CA ILE A 121 5.97 -0.43 -6.41
C ILE A 121 4.65 -1.12 -6.04
N LEU A 122 3.50 -0.69 -6.56
CA LEU A 122 2.22 -1.38 -6.33
C LEU A 122 2.26 -2.85 -6.75
N ASP A 123 2.84 -3.16 -7.93
CA ASP A 123 3.01 -4.54 -8.40
C ASP A 123 3.97 -5.36 -7.52
N ILE A 124 5.04 -4.74 -7.00
CA ILE A 124 5.94 -5.40 -6.04
C ILE A 124 5.21 -5.67 -4.71
N LEU A 125 4.50 -4.69 -4.17
CA LEU A 125 3.75 -4.82 -2.92
C LEU A 125 2.69 -5.92 -3.00
N GLU A 126 1.94 -6.00 -4.10
CA GLU A 126 0.95 -7.05 -4.33
C GLU A 126 1.61 -8.43 -4.29
N LYS A 127 2.77 -8.59 -4.93
CA LYS A 127 3.53 -9.85 -4.93
C LYS A 127 4.10 -10.20 -3.55
N GLU A 128 4.55 -9.21 -2.78
CA GLU A 128 5.03 -9.43 -1.42
C GLU A 128 3.91 -9.82 -0.45
N GLU A 129 2.71 -9.24 -0.58
CA GLU A 129 1.54 -9.62 0.22
C GLU A 129 1.11 -11.07 -0.07
N ILE A 130 1.15 -11.50 -1.34
CA ILE A 130 0.87 -12.89 -1.73
C ILE A 130 1.88 -13.85 -1.08
N LYS A 131 3.18 -13.54 -1.11
CA LYS A 131 4.22 -14.37 -0.47
C LYS A 131 4.02 -14.50 1.04
N GLN A 132 3.62 -13.41 1.71
CA GLN A 132 3.37 -13.45 3.16
C GLN A 132 2.18 -14.34 3.51
N ASN A 133 1.10 -14.27 2.72
CA ASN A 133 -0.06 -15.14 2.88
C ASN A 133 0.29 -16.62 2.65
N ASP A 134 1.07 -16.93 1.62
CA ASP A 134 1.53 -18.30 1.34
C ASP A 134 2.39 -18.85 2.49
N ASN A 135 3.28 -18.03 3.05
CA ASN A 135 4.11 -18.41 4.19
C ASN A 135 3.28 -18.64 5.48
N GLU A 136 2.24 -17.84 5.72
CA GLU A 136 1.34 -18.01 6.86
C GLU A 136 0.51 -19.31 6.73
N VAL A 137 -0.04 -19.58 5.53
CA VAL A 137 -0.76 -20.83 5.23
C VAL A 137 0.13 -22.05 5.42
N ASN A 138 1.38 -22.00 4.93
CA ASN A 138 2.34 -23.10 5.11
C ASN A 138 2.66 -23.34 6.59
N LYS A 139 2.85 -22.28 7.38
CA LYS A 139 3.12 -22.38 8.82
C LYS A 139 1.93 -22.95 9.61
N ASP A 140 0.71 -22.65 9.19
CA ASP A 140 -0.50 -23.20 9.82
C ASP A 140 -0.77 -24.65 9.42
N LEU A 141 -0.40 -25.05 8.20
CA LEU A 141 -0.37 -26.45 7.77
C LEU A 141 0.66 -27.27 8.58
N GLU A 142 1.88 -26.75 8.75
CA GLU A 142 2.94 -27.40 9.55
C GLU A 142 2.50 -27.62 11.00
N LYS A 143 1.92 -26.60 11.66
CA LYS A 143 1.38 -26.72 13.02
C LYS A 143 0.24 -27.75 13.12
N SER A 144 -0.60 -27.85 12.10
CA SER A 144 -1.70 -28.81 12.08
C SER A 144 -1.19 -30.25 11.99
N MET A 145 -0.12 -30.48 11.20
CA MET A 145 0.54 -31.78 11.08
C MET A 145 1.28 -32.18 12.37
N GLU A 146 1.93 -31.23 13.06
CA GLU A 146 2.54 -31.47 14.38
C GLU A 146 1.49 -31.85 15.44
N GLY A 147 0.31 -31.21 15.39
CA GLY A 147 -0.80 -31.53 16.29
C GLY A 147 -1.35 -32.96 16.10
N GLU A 148 -1.43 -33.42 14.86
CA GLU A 148 -1.84 -34.80 14.55
C GLU A 148 -0.78 -35.84 14.95
N GLU A 149 0.51 -35.54 14.73
CA GLU A 149 1.60 -36.46 15.10
C GLU A 149 1.71 -36.62 16.63
N VAL A 150 1.47 -35.55 17.40
CA VAL A 150 1.43 -35.61 18.87
C VAL A 150 0.20 -36.37 19.38
N ALA A 151 -0.94 -36.29 18.68
CA ALA A 151 -2.15 -37.05 19.02
C ALA A 151 -1.98 -38.55 18.76
N ASP A 152 -1.35 -38.94 17.64
CA ASP A 152 -1.08 -40.35 17.33
C ASP A 152 -0.06 -40.98 18.29
N LYS A 153 0.95 -40.21 18.73
CA LYS A 153 1.92 -40.65 19.75
C LYS A 153 1.28 -40.83 21.13
N LYS A 154 0.29 -40.01 21.52
CA LYS A 154 -0.43 -40.17 22.79
C LYS A 154 -1.38 -41.37 22.78
N ASN A 155 -2.04 -41.65 21.66
CA ASN A 155 -2.95 -42.79 21.54
C ASN A 155 -2.22 -44.15 21.51
N LYS A 156 -0.95 -44.19 21.12
CA LYS A 156 -0.12 -45.42 21.15
C LYS A 156 0.56 -45.69 22.50
N ALA A 157 0.54 -44.73 23.43
CA ALA A 157 1.20 -44.83 24.74
C ALA A 157 0.23 -45.15 25.90
N THR A 158 -1.04 -45.43 25.61
CA THR A 158 -2.08 -45.85 26.58
C THR A 158 -2.52 -47.28 26.27
#